data_AF-A0A960K0E5-F1
#
_entry.id   AF-A0A960K0E5-F1
#
_cell.length_a   1.000
_cell.length_b   1.000
_cell.length_c   1.000
_cell.angle_alpha   90.00
_cell.angle_beta   90.00
_cell.angle_gamma   90.00
#
_symmetry.space_group_name_H-M   'P 1'
#
loop_
_entity.id
_entity.type
_entity.pdbx_description
1 polymer ?
#
loop_
_entity_poly.entity_id
_entity_poly.type
_entity_poly.pdbx_seq_one_letter_code
_entity_poly.pdbx_strand_id
1 'polypeptide(L)'
;AIGVLGYRTDLKVLDFHGLVDARIARSDPSKRTLGEGFPGHEKEDYGHILDQKPTWWMFVRGLREAPRDWPEYDPQTDRRLRREYELRSVFLEDPINGEAGYFSYLERKAEAPAPQRHSR
;
A
#
# COMPACT_ATOMS: atom_id res chain seq x y z
N ALA A 1 -0.29 -9.78 8.84
CA ALA A 1 0.02 -11.19 8.46
C ALA A 1 -0.25 -11.47 6.97
N ILE A 2 0.61 -10.99 6.06
CA ILE A 2 0.49 -11.18 4.58
C ILE A 2 0.75 -12.63 4.11
N GLY A 3 1.27 -13.49 5.00
CA GLY A 3 1.82 -14.79 4.65
C GLY A 3 0.89 -15.82 3.98
N VAL A 4 -0.44 -15.79 4.17
CA VAL A 4 -1.33 -16.80 3.55
C VAL A 4 -1.93 -16.33 2.23
N LEU A 5 -2.32 -15.06 2.11
CA LEU A 5 -3.00 -14.54 0.92
C LEU A 5 -2.09 -14.56 -0.31
N GLY A 6 -0.84 -14.11 -0.19
CA GLY A 6 0.12 -14.19 -1.29
C GLY A 6 0.57 -15.61 -1.64
N TYR A 7 0.43 -16.57 -0.71
CA TYR A 7 0.80 -17.98 -0.93
C TYR A 7 -0.34 -18.79 -1.57
N ARG A 8 -1.60 -18.38 -1.36
CA ARG A 8 -2.81 -19.10 -1.81
C ARG A 8 -3.51 -18.45 -3.00
N THR A 9 -3.08 -17.26 -3.42
CA THR A 9 -3.68 -16.54 -4.55
C THR A 9 -2.59 -16.18 -5.55
N ASP A 10 -2.94 -16.01 -6.82
CA ASP A 10 -2.02 -15.51 -7.86
C ASP A 10 -1.77 -13.98 -7.75
N LEU A 11 -2.15 -13.37 -6.62
CA LEU A 11 -1.93 -11.95 -6.37
C LEU A 11 -0.46 -11.71 -6.02
N LYS A 12 0.21 -10.87 -6.81
CA LYS A 12 1.55 -10.36 -6.48
C LYS A 12 1.41 -9.42 -5.28
N VAL A 13 1.66 -9.91 -4.07
CA VAL A 13 1.67 -9.08 -2.87
C VAL A 13 3.04 -8.45 -2.70
N LEU A 14 3.05 -7.12 -2.62
CA LEU A 14 4.23 -6.33 -2.27
C LEU A 14 4.08 -5.87 -0.83
N ASP A 15 5.18 -5.89 -0.10
CA ASP A 15 5.23 -5.41 1.28
C ASP A 15 6.09 -4.16 1.35
N PHE A 16 5.60 -3.20 2.13
CA PHE A 16 6.24 -1.92 2.36
C PHE A 16 7.15 -1.90 3.57
N HIS A 17 7.06 -2.93 4.39
CA HIS A 17 7.76 -3.02 5.66
C HIS A 17 8.94 -4.01 5.65
N GLY A 18 9.21 -4.64 4.50
CA GLY A 18 10.41 -5.46 4.34
C GLY A 18 10.35 -6.84 5.01
N LEU A 19 9.18 -7.30 5.47
CA LEU A 19 9.01 -8.67 5.95
C LEU A 19 9.09 -9.69 4.81
N VAL A 20 8.58 -9.34 3.62
CA VAL A 20 8.50 -10.29 2.49
C VAL A 20 9.17 -9.81 1.20
N ASP A 21 9.54 -8.53 1.07
CA ASP A 21 10.32 -8.05 -0.09
C ASP A 21 11.82 -8.16 0.20
N ALA A 22 12.52 -9.03 -0.54
CA ALA A 22 13.94 -9.32 -0.30
C ALA A 22 14.87 -8.11 -0.51
N ARG A 23 14.49 -7.14 -1.35
CA ARG A 23 15.27 -5.91 -1.54
C ARG A 23 15.15 -5.03 -0.31
N ILE A 24 13.93 -4.82 0.18
CA ILE A 24 13.67 -4.01 1.38
C ILE A 24 14.22 -4.71 2.63
N ALA A 25 14.04 -6.02 2.75
CA ALA A 25 14.59 -6.82 3.85
C ALA A 25 16.12 -6.70 3.96
N ARG A 26 16.81 -6.59 2.82
CA ARG A 26 18.27 -6.43 2.72
C ARG A 26 18.72 -4.97 2.74
N SER A 27 17.82 -3.99 2.67
CA SER A 27 18.21 -2.58 2.72
C SER A 27 18.79 -2.26 4.10
N ASP A 28 19.63 -1.24 4.18
CA ASP A 28 19.91 -0.64 5.48
C ASP A 28 18.60 -0.12 6.07
N PRO A 29 18.41 -0.24 7.39
CA PRO A 29 17.25 0.34 8.04
C PRO A 29 17.15 1.82 7.70
N SER A 30 15.90 2.28 7.54
CA SER A 30 15.63 3.72 7.44
C SER A 30 16.31 4.43 8.63
N LYS A 31 16.57 5.74 8.53
CA LYS A 31 17.30 6.55 9.52
C LYS A 31 16.77 6.50 10.98
N ARG A 32 15.76 5.68 11.28
CA ARG A 32 15.25 5.35 12.61
C ARG A 32 16.15 4.33 13.29
N THR A 33 16.26 4.42 14.61
CA THR A 33 16.97 3.43 15.43
C THR A 33 16.30 2.07 15.28
N LEU A 34 17.07 1.03 14.98
CA LEU A 34 16.58 -0.36 15.00
C LEU A 34 15.98 -0.68 16.38
N GLY A 35 14.79 -1.27 16.41
CA GLY A 35 14.11 -1.70 17.64
C GLY A 35 13.17 -0.68 18.29
N GLU A 36 13.04 0.52 17.74
CA GLU A 36 12.02 1.50 18.17
C GLU A 36 10.67 1.33 17.44
N GLY A 37 10.62 0.45 16.44
CA GLY A 37 9.43 0.19 15.61
C GLY A 37 8.80 -1.19 15.84
N PHE A 38 7.92 -1.60 14.92
CA PHE A 38 7.39 -2.96 14.90
C PHE A 38 8.43 -3.92 14.33
N PRO A 39 8.75 -5.06 14.99
CA PRO A 39 9.75 -6.00 14.53
C PRO A 39 9.56 -6.39 13.06
N GLY A 40 10.60 -6.16 12.26
CA GLY A 40 10.62 -6.45 10.83
C GLY A 40 9.82 -5.46 9.98
N HIS A 41 9.44 -4.29 10.52
CA HIS A 41 8.76 -3.21 9.81
C HIS A 41 9.55 -1.88 9.83
N GLU A 42 10.79 -1.92 10.32
CA GLU A 42 11.67 -0.75 10.43
C GLU A 42 12.35 -0.37 9.10
N LYS A 43 12.15 -1.20 8.05
CA LYS A 43 12.69 -1.01 6.71
C LYS A 43 11.56 -0.71 5.73
N GLU A 44 11.67 0.40 5.01
CA GLU A 44 10.66 0.85 4.05
C GLU A 44 11.36 1.39 2.79
N ASP A 45 10.87 1.03 1.59
CA ASP A 45 11.33 1.59 0.31
C ASP A 45 10.11 1.89 -0.58
N TYR A 46 9.43 2.99 -0.28
CA TYR A 46 8.24 3.43 -1.02
C TYR A 46 8.55 3.70 -2.51
N GLY A 47 9.77 4.13 -2.82
CA GLY A 47 10.20 4.37 -4.21
C GLY A 47 10.20 3.08 -5.03
N HIS A 48 10.88 2.04 -4.53
CA HIS A 48 10.90 0.72 -5.15
C HIS A 48 9.50 0.15 -5.33
N ILE A 49 8.63 0.28 -4.33
CA ILE A 49 7.26 -0.25 -4.40
C ILE A 49 6.44 0.51 -5.44
N LEU A 50 6.54 1.85 -5.48
CA LEU A 50 5.86 2.65 -6.48
C LEU A 50 6.33 2.33 -7.90
N ASP A 51 7.60 1.94 -8.09
CA ASP A 51 8.13 1.52 -9.38
C ASP A 51 7.56 0.17 -9.85
N GLN A 52 7.10 -0.68 -8.94
CA GLN A 52 6.33 -1.89 -9.28
C GLN A 52 4.90 -1.59 -9.73
N LYS A 53 4.46 -0.33 -9.64
CA LYS A 53 3.11 0.15 -10.03
C LYS A 53 1.97 -0.73 -9.48
N PRO A 54 1.90 -1.02 -8.17
CA PRO A 54 0.81 -1.82 -7.62
C PRO A 54 -0.57 -1.22 -7.95
N THR A 55 -1.57 -2.10 -8.10
CA THR A 55 -2.95 -1.63 -8.34
C THR A 55 -3.59 -1.12 -7.05
N TRP A 56 -3.27 -1.71 -5.90
CA TRP A 56 -3.82 -1.34 -4.60
C TRP A 56 -2.75 -1.25 -3.52
N TRP A 57 -2.89 -0.28 -2.61
CA TRP A 57 -2.09 -0.17 -1.38
C TRP A 57 -2.99 -0.33 -0.17
N MET A 58 -2.75 -1.37 0.61
CA MET A 58 -3.49 -1.62 1.85
C MET A 58 -2.64 -1.22 3.05
N PHE A 59 -3.13 -0.30 3.87
CA PHE A 59 -2.35 0.24 5.00
C PHE A 59 -2.39 -0.66 6.23
N VAL A 60 -3.59 -1.12 6.60
CA VAL A 60 -3.87 -1.93 7.80
C VAL A 60 -5.06 -2.82 7.47
N ARG A 61 -5.16 -3.99 8.11
CA ARG A 61 -6.27 -4.95 7.90
C ARG A 61 -7.54 -4.65 8.69
N GLY A 62 -7.43 -3.83 9.73
CA GLY A 62 -8.54 -3.56 10.62
C GLY A 62 -9.57 -2.64 9.98
N LEU A 63 -10.85 -2.95 10.19
CA LEU A 63 -11.95 -2.06 9.92
C LEU A 63 -11.96 -0.91 10.93
N ARG A 64 -12.41 0.28 10.53
CA ARG A 64 -12.51 1.46 11.38
C ARG A 64 -13.93 1.99 11.42
N GLU A 65 -14.33 2.64 12.51
CA GLU A 65 -15.66 3.25 12.61
C GLU A 65 -15.89 4.38 11.58
N ALA A 66 -14.81 5.02 11.11
CA ALA A 66 -14.85 6.10 10.12
C ALA A 66 -13.82 5.89 9.00
N PRO A 67 -14.04 6.47 7.81
CA PRO A 67 -13.05 6.51 6.74
C PRO A 67 -11.72 7.10 7.22
N ARG A 68 -10.61 6.58 6.69
CA ARG A 68 -9.28 7.11 6.99
C ARG A 68 -8.99 8.33 6.13
N ASP A 69 -8.28 9.31 6.70
CA ASP A 69 -7.63 10.38 5.94
C ASP A 69 -6.39 9.87 5.18
N TRP A 70 -5.89 10.72 4.28
CA TRP A 70 -4.63 10.45 3.57
C TRP A 70 -3.49 10.22 4.57
N PRO A 71 -2.73 9.12 4.45
CA PRO A 71 -1.58 8.91 5.30
C PRO A 71 -0.49 9.96 5.02
N GLU A 72 0.31 10.23 6.04
CA GLU A 72 1.45 11.12 5.93
C GLU A 72 2.66 10.37 5.37
N TYR A 73 3.28 10.95 4.35
CA TYR A 73 4.51 10.48 3.73
C TYR A 73 5.50 11.63 3.57
N ASP A 74 6.75 11.32 3.24
CA ASP A 74 7.69 12.37 2.83
C ASP A 74 7.16 13.12 1.58
N PRO A 75 7.56 14.39 1.37
CA PRO A 75 6.99 15.22 0.29
C PRO A 75 7.17 14.68 -1.13
N GLN A 76 8.18 13.82 -1.38
CA GLN A 76 8.37 13.24 -2.70
C GLN A 76 7.41 12.06 -2.91
N THR A 77 7.32 11.18 -1.92
CA THR A 77 6.39 10.06 -1.92
C THR A 77 4.93 10.52 -1.94
N ASP A 78 4.56 11.49 -1.11
CA ASP A 78 3.20 12.04 -1.05
C ASP A 78 2.75 12.61 -2.42
N ARG A 79 3.59 13.45 -3.06
CA ARG A 79 3.30 14.00 -4.39
C ARG A 79 3.10 12.91 -5.43
N ARG A 80 3.93 11.87 -5.42
CA ARG A 80 3.82 10.76 -6.38
C ARG A 80 2.55 9.94 -6.14
N LEU A 81 2.27 9.59 -4.89
CA LEU A 81 1.06 8.86 -4.51
C LEU A 81 -0.20 9.62 -4.89
N ARG A 82 -0.32 10.90 -4.54
CA ARG A 82 -1.50 11.73 -4.87
C ARG A 82 -1.71 11.89 -6.37
N ARG A 83 -0.63 11.89 -7.16
CA ARG A 83 -0.71 11.92 -8.62
C ARG A 83 -1.29 10.63 -9.16
N GLU A 84 -0.76 9.48 -8.73
CA GLU A 84 -1.00 8.17 -9.35
C GLU A 84 -2.16 7.39 -8.72
N TYR A 85 -2.57 7.73 -7.50
CA TYR A 85 -3.54 6.97 -6.70
C TYR A 85 -4.64 7.84 -6.11
N GLU A 86 -5.75 7.21 -5.77
CA GLU A 86 -6.88 7.79 -5.06
C GLU A 86 -7.13 6.99 -3.77
N LEU A 87 -7.45 7.70 -2.68
CA LEU A 87 -7.83 7.07 -1.42
C LEU A 87 -9.29 6.63 -1.50
N ARG A 88 -9.52 5.33 -1.39
CA ARG A 88 -10.85 4.71 -1.32
C ARG A 88 -11.13 4.26 0.10
N SER A 89 -12.40 4.34 0.48
CA SER A 89 -12.92 3.76 1.71
C SER A 89 -14.23 3.06 1.41
N VAL A 90 -14.34 1.80 1.80
CA VAL A 90 -15.55 0.98 1.63
C VAL A 90 -15.99 0.47 2.99
N PHE A 91 -17.29 0.54 3.28
CA PHE A 91 -17.83 -0.05 4.50
C PHE A 91 -18.00 -1.56 4.28
N LEU A 92 -17.43 -2.36 5.18
CA LEU A 92 -17.49 -3.81 5.15
C LEU A 92 -18.13 -4.33 6.43
N GLU A 93 -18.82 -5.44 6.30
CA GLU A 93 -19.38 -6.21 7.41
C GLU A 93 -18.86 -7.64 7.30
N ASP A 94 -18.27 -8.13 8.39
CA ASP A 94 -17.87 -9.52 8.56
C ASP A 94 -18.73 -10.15 9.68
N PRO A 95 -19.88 -10.73 9.32
CA PRO A 95 -20.80 -11.30 10.30
C PRO A 95 -20.24 -12.55 10.99
N ILE A 96 -19.22 -13.20 10.41
CA ILE A 96 -18.60 -14.40 10.99
C ILE A 96 -17.72 -14.00 12.18
N ASN A 97 -16.98 -12.90 12.03
CA ASN A 97 -16.10 -12.39 13.07
C ASN A 97 -16.75 -11.29 13.95
N GLY A 98 -17.96 -10.85 13.60
CA GLY A 98 -18.67 -9.79 14.33
C GLY A 98 -18.03 -8.41 14.16
N GLU A 99 -17.35 -8.18 13.04
CA GLU A 99 -16.65 -6.93 12.74
C GLU A 99 -17.42 -6.12 11.70
N ALA A 100 -17.46 -4.80 11.86
CA ALA A 100 -17.99 -3.90 10.84
C ALA A 100 -17.22 -2.58 10.86
N GLY A 101 -17.06 -1.97 9.69
CA GLY A 101 -16.42 -0.67 9.57
C GLY A 101 -15.83 -0.40 8.19
N TYR A 102 -15.20 0.76 8.07
CA TYR A 102 -14.52 1.21 6.87
C TYR A 102 -13.16 0.53 6.71
N PHE A 103 -12.97 -0.05 5.53
CA PHE A 103 -11.69 -0.49 5.01
C PHE A 103 -11.18 0.56 4.01
N SER A 104 -10.03 1.16 4.31
CA SER A 104 -9.41 2.20 3.48
C SER A 104 -8.13 1.71 2.81
N TYR A 105 -7.98 2.04 1.52
CA TYR A 105 -6.84 1.64 0.68
C TYR A 105 -6.59 2.68 -0.41
N LEU A 106 -5.36 2.73 -0.96
CA LEU A 106 -5.12 3.48 -2.20
C LEU A 106 -5.39 2.60 -3.39
N GLU A 107 -6.07 3.15 -4.39
CA GLU A 107 -6.31 2.53 -5.68
C GLU A 107 -5.60 3.32 -6.77
N ARG A 108 -4.87 2.64 -7.64
CA ARG A 108 -4.17 3.28 -8.76
C ARG A 108 -5.22 3.85 -9.72
N LYS A 109 -5.08 5.13 -10.08
CA LYS A 109 -5.95 5.75 -11.08
C LYS A 109 -5.78 5.03 -12.41
N ALA A 110 -6.88 4.88 -13.16
CA ALA A 110 -6.80 4.40 -14.53
C ALA A 110 -5.87 5.33 -15.33
N GLU A 111 -4.95 4.75 -16.10
CA GLU A 111 -4.15 5.52 -17.05
C GLU A 111 -5.12 6.20 -18.02
N ALA A 112 -5.05 7.52 -18.14
CA ALA A 112 -5.79 8.20 -19.19
C ALA A 112 -5.38 7.58 -20.53
N PRO A 113 -6.33 7.23 -21.42
CA PRO A 113 -5.96 6.69 -22.72
C PRO A 113 -5.00 7.67 -23.40
N ALA A 114 -3.90 7.13 -23.94
CA ALA A 114 -2.90 7.94 -24.63
C ALA A 114 -3.62 8.81 -25.70
N PRO A 115 -3.24 10.09 -25.85
CA PRO A 115 -3.84 10.94 -26.87
C PRO A 115 -3.66 10.24 -28.23
N GLN A 116 -4.79 9.94 -28.88
CA GLN A 116 -4.78 9.34 -30.21
C GLN A 116 -4.00 10.29 -31.11
N ARG A 117 -2.81 9.87 -31.54
CA ARG A 117 -2.08 10.56 -32.60
C ARG A 117 -2.89 10.36 -33.87
N HIS A 118 -3.72 11.35 -34.20
CA HIS A 118 -4.30 11.45 -35.53
C HIS A 118 -3.14 11.69 -36.50
N SER A 119 -2.66 10.61 -37.12
CA SER A 119 -1.84 10.68 -38.31
C SER A 119 -2.68 11.41 -39.37
N ARG A 120 -2.16 12.56 -39.81
CA ARG A 120 -2.70 13.34 -40.93
C ARG A 120 -2.51 12.59 -42.25
#